data_AF-A0A0G1G2G8-F1
#
_entry.id   AF-A0A0G1G2G8-F1
#
_cell.length_a   1.000
_cell.length_b   1.000
_cell.length_c   1.000
_cell.angle_alpha   90.00
_cell.angle_beta   90.00
_cell.angle_gamma   90.00
#
_symmetry.space_group_name_H-M   'P 1'
#
loop_
_entity.id
_entity.type
_entity.pdbx_description
1 polymer ?
#
loop_
_entity_poly.entity_id
_entity_poly.type
_entity_poly.pdbx_seq_one_letter_code
_entity_poly.pdbx_strand_id
1 'polypeptide(L)'
;MIGKESIDLGLENIYESWFAYRKGKKPFPDLDYFQYNLEGELHALHTDLSNGVYKHGKYRKFIVTDNKTREISVASVRDRVVHRLFYDYLVEIFDGIFIFDAWSCRRNKRLIGAIDRTQSFIGKYANGFVMILLGSHALMNRIIS
;
A
#
# COMPACT_ATOMS: atom_id res chain seq x y z
N MET A 1 12.13 14.96 -15.40
CA MET A 1 10.95 14.19 -14.96
C MET A 1 9.93 15.20 -14.48
N ILE A 2 8.92 15.49 -15.31
CA ILE A 2 7.87 16.43 -14.96
C ILE A 2 7.07 15.73 -13.86
N GLY A 3 7.25 16.14 -12.61
CA GLY A 3 6.31 15.74 -11.57
C GLY A 3 4.94 16.23 -12.02
N LYS A 4 3.96 15.33 -12.14
CA LYS A 4 2.57 15.77 -12.26
C LYS A 4 2.34 16.68 -11.04
N GLU A 5 2.03 17.96 -11.24
CA GLU A 5 1.78 18.89 -10.13
C GLU A 5 0.39 18.66 -9.50
N SER A 6 -0.50 17.98 -10.24
CA SER A 6 -1.85 17.65 -9.83
C SER A 6 -2.16 16.17 -10.09
N ILE A 7 -2.99 15.59 -9.21
CA ILE A 7 -3.52 14.25 -9.40
C ILE A 7 -4.46 14.27 -10.61
N ASP A 8 -4.19 13.37 -11.55
CA ASP A 8 -5.04 13.18 -12.72
C ASP A 8 -6.29 12.37 -12.31
N LEU A 9 -7.44 13.06 -12.28
CA LEU A 9 -8.73 12.48 -11.96
C LEU A 9 -9.49 12.01 -13.22
N GLY A 10 -8.82 11.94 -14.37
CA GLY A 10 -9.41 11.46 -15.61
C GLY A 10 -10.01 10.06 -15.46
N LEU A 11 -11.10 9.81 -16.17
CA LEU A 11 -11.82 8.54 -16.15
C LEU A 11 -10.86 7.36 -16.42
N GLU A 12 -9.98 7.50 -17.41
CA GLU A 12 -8.99 6.47 -17.76
C GLU A 12 -8.08 6.09 -16.57
N ASN A 13 -7.60 7.07 -15.81
CA ASN A 13 -6.74 6.81 -14.65
C ASN A 13 -7.50 6.11 -13.50
N ILE A 14 -8.80 6.40 -13.36
CA ILE A 14 -9.68 5.70 -12.42
C ILE A 14 -9.88 4.23 -12.84
N TYR A 15 -10.04 3.97 -14.14
CA TYR A 15 -10.10 2.60 -14.67
C TYR A 15 -8.80 1.84 -14.44
N GLU A 16 -7.65 2.45 -14.74
CA GLU A 16 -6.33 1.87 -14.46
C GLU A 16 -6.15 1.54 -12.97
N SER A 17 -6.59 2.46 -12.10
CA SER A 17 -6.57 2.26 -10.65
C SER A 17 -7.45 1.09 -10.22
N TRP A 18 -8.60 0.88 -10.85
CA TRP A 18 -9.45 -0.29 -10.61
C TRP A 18 -8.74 -1.59 -11.01
N PHE A 19 -8.16 -1.66 -12.21
CA PHE A 19 -7.47 -2.86 -12.67
C PHE A 19 -6.25 -3.18 -11.80
N ALA A 20 -5.48 -2.16 -11.42
CA ALA A 20 -4.36 -2.29 -10.51
C ALA A 20 -4.81 -2.75 -9.11
N TYR A 21 -5.96 -2.26 -8.62
CA TYR A 21 -6.56 -2.71 -7.38
C TYR A 21 -7.04 -4.18 -7.46
N ARG A 22 -7.70 -4.57 -8.56
CA ARG A 22 -8.28 -5.91 -8.74
C ARG A 22 -7.22 -7.01 -8.87
N LYS A 23 -6.06 -6.68 -9.44
CA LYS A 23 -4.96 -7.61 -9.74
C LYS A 23 -4.55 -8.43 -8.50
N GLY A 24 -4.67 -9.75 -8.61
CA GLY A 24 -4.25 -10.69 -7.55
C GLY A 24 -5.18 -10.81 -6.34
N LYS A 25 -6.34 -10.13 -6.32
CA LYS A 25 -7.34 -10.31 -5.25
C LYS A 25 -8.21 -11.53 -5.50
N LYS A 26 -8.52 -12.28 -4.44
CA LYS A 26 -9.56 -13.32 -4.50
C LYS A 26 -10.95 -12.66 -4.64
N PRO A 27 -11.90 -13.28 -5.36
CA PRO A 27 -13.27 -12.80 -5.41
C PRO A 27 -13.89 -12.82 -4.02
N PHE A 28 -14.72 -11.82 -3.72
CA PHE A 28 -15.52 -11.72 -2.49
C PHE A 28 -16.80 -10.92 -2.81
N PRO A 29 -17.89 -11.09 -2.05
CA PRO A 29 -19.21 -10.59 -2.44
C PRO A 29 -19.24 -9.08 -2.79
N ASP A 30 -18.65 -8.23 -1.96
CA ASP A 30 -18.60 -6.78 -2.20
C ASP A 30 -17.80 -6.44 -3.48
N LEU A 31 -16.77 -7.22 -3.82
CA LEU A 31 -15.98 -7.05 -5.04
C LEU A 31 -16.76 -7.49 -6.28
N ASP A 32 -17.46 -8.61 -6.18
CA ASP A 32 -18.22 -9.17 -7.29
C ASP A 32 -19.42 -8.27 -7.63
N TYR A 33 -20.11 -7.73 -6.61
CA TYR A 33 -21.16 -6.72 -6.81
C TYR A 33 -20.63 -5.46 -7.51
N PHE A 34 -19.49 -4.94 -7.03
CA PHE A 34 -18.87 -3.77 -7.65
C PHE A 34 -18.42 -4.05 -9.09
N GLN A 35 -17.89 -5.25 -9.35
CA GLN A 35 -17.46 -5.67 -10.67
C GLN A 35 -18.66 -5.86 -11.63
N TYR A 36 -19.82 -6.28 -11.13
CA TYR A 36 -21.05 -6.37 -11.92
C TYR A 36 -21.56 -5.00 -12.38
N ASN A 37 -21.49 -3.98 -11.52
CA ASN A 37 -21.90 -2.60 -11.83
C ASN A 37 -20.70 -1.68 -12.14
N LEU A 38 -19.63 -2.22 -12.73
CA LEU A 38 -18.33 -1.53 -12.80
C LEU A 38 -18.40 -0.14 -13.43
N GLU A 39 -19.01 -0.04 -14.61
CA GLU A 39 -19.07 1.21 -15.37
C GLU A 39 -19.87 2.28 -14.62
N GLY A 40 -21.03 1.90 -14.07
CA GLY A 40 -21.87 2.81 -13.28
C GLY A 40 -21.16 3.32 -12.02
N GLU A 41 -20.52 2.42 -11.28
CA GLU A 41 -19.78 2.78 -10.06
C GLU A 41 -18.57 3.68 -10.35
N LEU A 42 -17.78 3.37 -11.38
CA LEU A 42 -16.61 4.18 -11.75
C LEU A 42 -17.00 5.53 -12.33
N HIS A 43 -18.06 5.60 -13.12
CA HIS A 43 -18.55 6.86 -13.67
C HIS A 43 -19.15 7.76 -12.59
N ALA A 44 -19.90 7.19 -11.64
CA ALA A 44 -20.37 7.92 -10.46
C ALA A 44 -19.19 8.41 -9.60
N LEU A 45 -18.16 7.57 -9.42
CA LEU A 45 -16.95 7.96 -8.70
C LEU A 45 -16.21 9.12 -9.38
N HIS A 46 -16.01 9.05 -10.70
CA HIS A 46 -15.40 10.12 -11.48
C HIS A 46 -16.18 11.43 -11.35
N THR A 47 -17.51 11.36 -11.43
CA THR A 47 -18.37 12.54 -11.29
C THR A 47 -18.23 13.15 -9.89
N ASP A 48 -18.22 12.33 -8.85
CA ASP A 48 -18.08 12.81 -7.46
C ASP A 48 -16.70 13.41 -7.17
N LEU A 49 -15.64 12.84 -7.75
CA LEU A 49 -14.28 13.38 -7.64
C LEU A 49 -14.12 14.68 -8.42
N SER A 50 -14.65 14.75 -9.64
CA SER A 50 -14.57 15.94 -10.51
C SER A 50 -15.35 17.11 -9.93
N ASN A 51 -16.49 16.85 -9.30
CA ASN A 51 -17.31 17.86 -8.64
C ASN A 51 -16.83 18.19 -7.21
N GLY A 52 -15.82 17.51 -6.68
CA GLY A 52 -15.31 17.72 -5.32
C GLY A 52 -16.30 17.33 -4.21
N VAL A 53 -17.31 16.51 -4.52
CA VAL A 53 -18.35 16.07 -3.57
C VAL A 53 -18.08 14.68 -2.98
N TYR A 54 -17.03 14.00 -3.46
CA TYR A 54 -16.63 12.70 -2.95
C TYR A 54 -16.42 12.71 -1.43
N LYS A 55 -17.11 11.79 -0.75
CA LYS A 55 -16.99 11.60 0.69
C LYS A 55 -16.64 10.15 0.99
N HIS A 56 -15.59 9.97 1.77
CA HIS A 56 -15.13 8.64 2.18
C HIS A 56 -16.20 7.89 2.98
N GLY A 57 -16.38 6.62 2.67
CA GLY A 57 -17.32 5.74 3.36
C GLY A 57 -16.91 5.41 4.80
N LYS A 58 -17.80 4.71 5.52
CA LYS A 58 -17.46 4.17 6.85
C LYS A 58 -16.57 2.95 6.72
N TYR A 59 -15.62 2.81 7.64
CA TYR A 59 -14.81 1.61 7.77
C TYR A 59 -15.61 0.46 8.40
N ARG A 60 -15.58 -0.71 7.77
CA ARG A 60 -16.05 -1.97 8.36
C ARG A 60 -14.96 -2.52 9.27
N LYS A 61 -15.24 -2.70 10.56
CA LYS A 61 -14.26 -3.23 11.53
C LYS A 61 -14.54 -4.68 11.86
N PHE A 62 -13.49 -5.49 11.95
CA PHE A 62 -13.57 -6.88 12.43
C PHE A 62 -12.26 -7.30 13.08
N ILE A 63 -12.32 -8.27 13.99
CA ILE A 63 -11.16 -8.77 14.72
C ILE A 63 -10.63 -10.01 14.00
N VAL A 64 -9.31 -10.05 13.78
CA VAL A 64 -8.61 -11.24 13.30
C VAL A 64 -7.64 -11.71 14.37
N THR A 65 -7.75 -12.99 14.73
CA THR A 65 -6.98 -13.63 15.80
C THR A 65 -5.88 -14.55 15.26
N ASP A 66 -5.31 -14.19 14.11
CA ASP A 66 -4.25 -14.99 13.49
C ASP A 66 -2.87 -14.57 14.03
N ASN A 67 -2.24 -15.44 14.81
CA ASN A 67 -1.01 -15.30 15.61
C ASN A 67 -1.00 -14.18 16.66
N LYS A 68 -1.57 -13.00 16.35
CA LYS A 68 -1.79 -11.86 17.27
C LYS A 68 -3.14 -11.21 16.94
N THR A 69 -3.97 -11.03 17.97
CA THR A 69 -5.27 -10.35 17.86
C THR A 69 -5.07 -8.92 17.34
N ARG A 70 -5.72 -8.60 16.23
CA ARG A 70 -5.71 -7.26 15.62
C ARG A 70 -7.10 -6.89 15.15
N GLU A 71 -7.51 -5.67 15.46
CA GLU A 71 -8.69 -5.06 14.87
C GLU A 71 -8.33 -4.57 13.46
N ILE A 72 -9.01 -5.09 12.44
CA ILE A 72 -8.84 -4.67 11.05
C ILE A 72 -9.98 -3.75 10.69
N SER A 73 -9.64 -2.54 10.23
CA SER A 73 -10.58 -1.59 9.65
C SER A 73 -10.46 -1.63 8.12
N VAL A 74 -11.57 -1.92 7.45
CA VAL A 74 -11.63 -2.13 6.01
C VAL A 74 -12.53 -1.10 5.35
N ALA A 75 -11.97 -0.35 4.40
CA ALA A 75 -12.71 0.57 3.54
C ALA A 75 -13.54 -0.18 2.47
N SER A 76 -14.57 0.49 1.94
CA SER A 76 -15.40 -0.03 0.85
C SER A 76 -14.57 -0.24 -0.42
N VAL A 77 -15.09 -1.02 -1.38
CA VAL A 77 -14.37 -1.25 -2.65
C VAL A 77 -14.14 0.07 -3.39
N ARG A 78 -15.17 0.91 -3.46
CA ARG A 78 -15.10 2.26 -4.04
C ARG A 78 -13.98 3.10 -3.44
N ASP A 79 -13.90 3.18 -2.12
CA ASP A 79 -12.87 3.95 -1.43
C ASP A 79 -11.46 3.39 -1.67
N ARG A 80 -11.32 2.07 -1.82
CA ARG A 80 -10.02 1.46 -2.10
C ARG A 80 -9.53 1.74 -3.52
N VAL A 81 -10.43 1.96 -4.49
CA VAL A 81 -10.05 2.43 -5.84
C VAL A 81 -9.48 3.83 -5.74
N VAL A 82 -10.13 4.71 -4.98
CA VAL A 82 -9.61 6.06 -4.69
C VAL A 82 -8.24 5.97 -4.00
N HIS A 83 -8.10 5.15 -2.95
CA HIS A 83 -6.80 4.96 -2.30
C HIS A 83 -5.72 4.48 -3.27
N ARG A 84 -6.09 3.63 -4.25
CA ARG A 84 -5.15 3.17 -5.26
C ARG A 84 -4.70 4.30 -6.18
N LEU A 85 -5.64 5.11 -6.65
CA LEU A 85 -5.39 6.31 -7.46
C LEU A 85 -4.40 7.25 -6.78
N PHE A 86 -4.64 7.58 -5.50
CA PHE A 86 -3.72 8.40 -4.70
C PHE A 86 -2.37 7.71 -4.50
N TYR A 87 -2.36 6.42 -4.18
CA TYR A 87 -1.13 5.67 -3.93
C TYR A 87 -0.16 5.71 -5.11
N ASP A 88 -0.65 5.50 -6.33
CA ASP A 88 0.22 5.47 -7.51
C ASP A 88 0.89 6.85 -7.76
N TYR A 89 0.20 7.96 -7.47
CA TYR A 89 0.78 9.31 -7.53
C TYR A 89 1.76 9.58 -6.36
N LEU A 90 1.37 9.25 -5.13
CA LEU A 90 2.19 9.51 -3.95
C LEU A 90 3.50 8.72 -3.96
N VAL A 91 3.49 7.48 -4.46
CA VAL A 91 4.69 6.64 -4.55
C VAL A 91 5.77 7.29 -5.42
N GLU A 92 5.40 7.91 -6.55
CA GLU A 92 6.38 8.56 -7.42
C GLU A 92 7.10 9.72 -6.74
N ILE A 93 6.41 10.45 -5.87
CA ILE A 93 6.96 11.57 -5.11
C ILE A 93 7.80 11.07 -3.94
N PHE A 94 7.27 10.15 -3.14
CA PHE A 94 7.92 9.75 -1.88
C PHE A 94 9.02 8.71 -2.04
N ASP A 95 9.02 7.90 -3.10
CA ASP A 95 10.02 6.82 -3.25
C ASP A 95 11.46 7.37 -3.31
N GLY A 96 11.64 8.56 -3.90
CA GLY A 96 12.93 9.26 -3.94
C GLY A 96 13.37 9.89 -2.62
N ILE A 97 12.46 10.07 -1.66
CA ILE A 97 12.72 10.74 -0.37
C ILE A 97 13.13 9.72 0.70
N PHE A 98 12.67 8.47 0.58
CA PHE A 98 12.95 7.44 1.57
C PHE A 98 14.43 7.04 1.61
N ILE A 99 14.93 6.86 2.84
CA ILE A 99 16.28 6.32 3.08
C ILE A 99 16.48 4.98 2.35
N PHE A 100 17.74 4.69 2.00
CA PHE A 100 18.08 3.47 1.26
C PHE A 100 17.68 2.20 2.02
N ASP A 101 17.87 2.17 3.34
CA ASP A 101 17.54 0.98 4.15
C ASP A 101 16.06 0.88 4.53
N ALA A 102 15.18 1.72 3.96
CA ALA A 102 13.74 1.49 4.00
C ALA A 102 13.36 0.44 2.95
N TRP A 103 13.08 -0.78 3.40
CA TRP A 103 12.78 -1.94 2.53
C TRP A 103 11.28 -2.30 2.45
N SER A 104 10.44 -1.85 3.38
CA SER A 104 9.02 -2.20 3.44
C SER A 104 8.19 -1.48 2.37
N CYS A 105 7.26 -2.20 1.74
CA CYS A 105 6.21 -1.64 0.86
C CYS A 105 6.71 -0.79 -0.32
N ARG A 106 7.93 -1.04 -0.82
CA ARG A 106 8.53 -0.32 -1.96
C ARG A 106 8.69 -1.21 -3.17
N ARG A 107 8.59 -0.63 -4.37
CA ARG A 107 8.87 -1.36 -5.62
C ARG A 107 10.33 -1.81 -5.63
N ASN A 108 10.57 -3.03 -6.11
CA ASN A 108 11.90 -3.66 -6.20
C ASN A 108 12.66 -3.87 -4.88
N LYS A 109 12.08 -3.54 -3.73
CA LYS A 109 12.64 -3.87 -2.40
C LYS A 109 11.82 -4.97 -1.76
N ARG A 110 12.49 -6.07 -1.43
CA ARG A 110 11.89 -7.27 -0.84
C ARG A 110 12.56 -7.55 0.50
N LEU A 111 11.86 -8.32 1.34
CA LEU A 111 12.36 -8.77 2.64
C LEU A 111 13.74 -9.44 2.51
N ILE A 112 13.94 -10.27 1.49
CA ILE A 112 15.21 -10.97 1.25
C ILE A 112 16.35 -9.96 1.08
N GLY A 113 16.16 -8.90 0.29
CA GLY A 113 17.19 -7.86 0.13
C GLY A 113 17.52 -7.12 1.43
N ALA A 114 16.53 -6.94 2.32
CA ALA A 114 16.76 -6.39 3.65
C ALA A 114 17.59 -7.33 4.53
N ILE A 115 17.34 -8.63 4.45
CA ILE A 115 18.09 -9.67 5.18
C ILE A 115 19.54 -9.71 4.67
N ASP A 116 19.76 -9.77 3.37
CA ASP A 116 21.11 -9.80 2.78
C ASP A 116 21.91 -8.55 3.15
N ARG A 117 21.25 -7.38 3.09
CA ARG A 117 21.82 -6.10 3.52
C ARG A 117 22.23 -6.16 4.98
N THR A 118 21.36 -6.70 5.84
CA THR A 118 21.63 -6.88 7.27
C THR A 118 22.82 -7.81 7.50
N GLN A 119 22.87 -8.98 6.84
CA GLN A 119 23.97 -9.93 6.94
C GLN A 119 25.32 -9.31 6.53
N SER A 120 25.32 -8.47 5.49
CA SER A 120 26.52 -7.76 5.06
C SER A 120 27.05 -6.78 6.13
N PHE A 121 26.16 -6.18 6.93
CA PHE A 121 26.56 -5.32 8.04
C PHE A 121 27.07 -6.13 9.23
N ILE A 122 26.43 -7.27 9.52
CA ILE A 122 26.87 -8.22 10.54
C ILE A 122 28.31 -8.68 10.28
N GLY A 123 28.62 -9.07 9.03
CA GLY A 123 29.96 -9.53 8.67
C GLY A 123 31.05 -8.44 8.64
N LYS A 124 30.66 -7.15 8.53
CA LYS A 124 31.63 -6.03 8.45
C LYS A 124 31.94 -5.38 9.79
N TYR A 125 30.99 -5.39 10.73
CA TYR A 125 31.12 -4.67 12.00
C TYR A 125 31.00 -5.64 13.17
N ALA A 126 32.13 -6.20 13.61
CA ALA A 126 32.19 -7.21 14.67
C ALA A 126 31.64 -6.75 16.04
N ASN A 127 31.61 -5.43 16.31
CA ASN A 127 31.13 -4.85 17.57
C ASN A 127 29.87 -3.98 17.40
N GLY A 128 29.14 -4.14 16.28
CA GLY A 128 27.93 -3.37 15.99
C GLY A 128 26.65 -4.00 16.54
N PHE A 129 25.58 -3.21 16.60
CA PHE A 129 24.22 -3.72 16.77
C PHE A 129 23.42 -3.40 15.51
N VAL A 130 22.73 -4.39 14.95
CA VAL A 130 21.79 -4.18 13.85
C VAL A 130 20.39 -4.40 14.36
N MET A 131 19.56 -3.35 14.28
CA MET A 131 18.17 -3.39 14.69
C MET A 131 17.29 -3.53 13.45
N ILE A 132 16.55 -4.65 13.37
CA ILE A 132 15.56 -4.87 12.32
C ILE A 132 14.16 -4.62 12.90
N LEU A 133 13.46 -3.63 12.37
CA LEU A 133 12.08 -3.33 12.75
C LEU A 133 11.11 -4.10 11.85
N LEU A 134 10.67 -5.28 12.31
CA LEU A 134 9.62 -6.07 11.67
C LEU A 134 8.27 -5.81 12.38
N GLY A 135 7.66 -4.65 12.11
CA GLY A 135 6.37 -4.29 12.71
C GLY A 135 6.43 -4.14 14.24
N SER A 136 5.55 -4.83 14.99
CA SER A 136 5.48 -4.70 16.46
C SER A 136 6.58 -5.42 17.24
N HIS A 137 7.52 -6.10 16.58
CA HIS A 137 8.63 -6.79 17.25
C HIS A 137 9.96 -6.25 16.70
N ALA A 138 10.75 -5.64 17.58
CA ALA A 138 12.15 -5.33 17.31
C ALA A 138 12.96 -6.59 17.64
N LEU A 139 13.56 -7.21 16.62
CA LEU A 139 14.54 -8.27 16.85
C LEU A 139 15.92 -7.61 16.93
N MET A 140 16.47 -7.60 18.14
CA MET A 140 17.81 -7.09 18.40
C MET A 140 18.75 -8.29 18.51
N ASN A 141 19.40 -8.63 17.39
CA ASN A 141 20.45 -9.64 17.40
C ASN A 141 21.78 -8.94 17.68
N ARG A 142 22.45 -9.38 18.75
CA ARG A 142 23.84 -9.04 19.01
C ARG A 142 24.70 -9.68 17.91
N ILE A 143 25.55 -8.89 17.27
CA ILE A 143 26.60 -9.44 16.39
C ILE A 143 27.60 -10.10 17.33
N ILE A 144 27.52 -11.42 17.46
CA ILE A 144 28.50 -12.20 18.21
C ILE A 144 29.54 -12.65 17.19
N SER A 145 30.78 -12.22 17.40
CA SER A 145 31.97 -12.63 16.65
C SER A 145 32.23 -14.12 16.72
#